data_AF-X0TL86-F1
#
_entry.id   AF-X0TL86-F1
#
_cell.length_a   1.000
_cell.length_b   1.000
_cell.length_c   1.000
_cell.angle_alpha   90.00
_cell.angle_beta   90.00
_cell.angle_gamma   90.00
#
_symmetry.space_group_name_H-M   'P 1'
#
loop_
_entity.id
_entity.type
_entity.pdbx_description
1 polymer ?
#
loop_
_entity_poly.entity_id
_entity_poly.type
_entity_poly.pdbx_seq_one_letter_code
_entity_poly.pdbx_strand_id
1 'polypeptide(L)'
;VPNTTHWIHCANDASACPVFAGDTRITMCFVGELDTANLIPKKFLFPKLENEAPDFLAKILYLEIPRTNDRLNIPILMTSDKEFLQSQNKSPVEEFFDDIVFYVPGEMKPVAEVFERFQEWLDPSEIHDWSKIKFGKELPTKFPKGRRKSDGTWYIGNVSFEKKEAVGPKIIVRAGRLCPSTERPENE
;
A
#
# COMPACT_ATOMS: atom_id res chain seq x y z
N VAL A 1 -16.57 -19.39 12.49
CA VAL A 1 -16.20 -20.26 11.34
C VAL A 1 -14.98 -19.64 10.66
N PRO A 2 -13.89 -20.40 10.42
CA PRO A 2 -12.73 -19.86 9.68
C PRO A 2 -13.10 -19.50 8.24
N ASN A 3 -12.61 -18.36 7.75
CA ASN A 3 -12.81 -17.95 6.36
C ASN A 3 -11.82 -18.69 5.45
N THR A 4 -12.34 -19.39 4.44
CA THR A 4 -11.58 -20.16 3.43
C THR A 4 -11.72 -19.59 2.01
N THR A 5 -12.32 -18.40 1.86
CA THR A 5 -12.56 -17.77 0.55
C THR A 5 -11.27 -17.25 -0.08
N HIS A 6 -11.20 -17.38 -1.41
CA HIS A 6 -10.19 -16.77 -2.27
C HIS A 6 -10.94 -15.99 -3.34
N TRP A 7 -10.46 -14.81 -3.70
CA TRP A 7 -11.16 -13.88 -4.59
C TRP A 7 -10.36 -13.66 -5.87
N ILE A 8 -11.05 -13.82 -7.00
CA ILE A 8 -10.56 -13.44 -8.32
C ILE A 8 -11.52 -12.38 -8.85
N HIS A 9 -10.99 -11.21 -9.19
CA HIS A 9 -11.77 -10.12 -9.76
C HIS A 9 -11.28 -9.88 -11.19
N CYS A 10 -12.17 -10.08 -12.17
CA CYS A 10 -11.89 -9.83 -13.58
C CYS A 10 -12.70 -8.61 -14.03
N ALA A 11 -12.00 -7.57 -14.48
CA ALA A 11 -12.61 -6.34 -14.99
C ALA A 11 -11.82 -5.84 -16.21
N ASN A 12 -12.52 -5.16 -17.12
CA ASN A 12 -11.88 -4.49 -18.27
C ASN A 12 -11.30 -3.12 -17.89
N ASP A 13 -11.72 -2.57 -16.76
CA ASP A 13 -11.21 -1.32 -16.20
C ASP A 13 -10.32 -1.63 -15.00
N ALA A 14 -9.08 -1.16 -15.06
CA ALA A 14 -8.08 -1.33 -14.02
C ALA A 14 -8.47 -0.60 -12.72
N SER A 15 -9.29 0.46 -12.79
CA SER A 15 -9.79 1.20 -11.64
C SER A 15 -10.96 0.51 -10.91
N ALA A 16 -11.50 -0.58 -11.45
CA ALA A 16 -12.65 -1.28 -10.85
C ALA A 16 -12.36 -1.88 -9.46
N CYS A 17 -11.09 -2.05 -9.10
CA CYS A 17 -10.65 -2.38 -7.75
C CYS A 17 -9.51 -1.45 -7.35
N PRO A 18 -9.71 -0.54 -6.37
CA PRO A 18 -8.66 0.37 -5.96
C PRO A 18 -7.51 -0.39 -5.30
N VAL A 19 -6.29 -0.10 -5.75
CA VAL A 19 -5.05 -0.66 -5.20
C VAL A 19 -4.24 0.49 -4.61
N PHE A 20 -4.04 0.47 -3.30
CA PHE A 20 -3.34 1.53 -2.58
C PHE A 20 -1.85 1.24 -2.45
N ALA A 21 -1.07 2.31 -2.26
CA ALA A 21 0.36 2.20 -1.97
C ALA A 21 0.60 1.27 -0.75
N GLY A 22 1.56 0.35 -0.89
CA GLY A 22 1.85 -0.64 0.15
C GLY A 22 0.85 -1.78 0.27
N ASP A 23 -0.11 -1.94 -0.65
CA ASP A 23 -1.02 -3.08 -0.61
C ASP A 23 -0.27 -4.42 -0.75
N THR A 24 -0.41 -5.23 0.30
CA THR A 24 0.12 -6.59 0.41
C THR A 24 -0.98 -7.64 0.30
N ARG A 25 -1.99 -7.46 -0.55
CA ARG A 25 -3.05 -8.49 -0.74
C ARG A 25 -3.43 -8.75 -2.20
N ILE A 26 -3.24 -7.79 -3.09
CA ILE A 26 -3.72 -7.85 -4.47
C ILE A 26 -2.55 -8.10 -5.42
N THR A 27 -2.64 -9.17 -6.21
CA THR A 27 -1.78 -9.40 -7.37
C THR A 27 -2.56 -8.98 -8.62
N MET A 28 -2.02 -8.03 -9.38
CA MET A 28 -2.65 -7.54 -10.62
C MET A 28 -1.99 -8.17 -11.84
N CYS A 29 -2.81 -8.78 -12.69
CA CYS A 29 -2.38 -9.38 -13.95
C CYS A 29 -3.11 -8.68 -15.10
N PHE A 30 -2.38 -7.93 -15.93
CA PHE A 30 -2.92 -7.42 -17.18
C PHE A 30 -2.99 -8.54 -18.22
N VAL A 31 -4.18 -8.74 -18.78
CA VAL A 31 -4.41 -9.68 -19.89
C VAL A 31 -4.71 -8.82 -21.12
N GLY A 32 -3.73 -8.72 -22.01
CA GLY A 32 -3.86 -7.97 -23.26
C GLY A 32 -4.86 -8.60 -24.22
N GLU A 33 -5.20 -7.86 -25.26
CA GLU A 33 -6.05 -8.36 -26.34
C GLU A 33 -5.39 -9.55 -27.05
N LEU A 34 -6.22 -10.50 -27.45
CA LEU A 34 -5.77 -11.63 -28.27
C LEU A 34 -5.61 -11.16 -29.72
N ASP A 35 -4.52 -11.57 -30.37
CA ASP A 35 -4.38 -11.42 -31.81
C ASP A 35 -5.53 -12.14 -32.52
N THR A 36 -6.17 -11.43 -33.46
CA THR A 36 -7.26 -11.93 -34.29
C THR A 36 -6.93 -13.24 -35.01
N ALA A 37 -5.66 -13.46 -35.40
CA ALA A 37 -5.22 -14.69 -36.03
C ALA A 37 -5.28 -15.90 -35.08
N ASN A 38 -5.21 -15.66 -33.77
CA ASN A 38 -5.22 -16.68 -32.72
C ASN A 38 -6.60 -16.87 -32.07
N LEU A 39 -7.63 -16.14 -32.53
CA LEU A 39 -8.98 -16.27 -31.98
C LEU A 39 -9.62 -17.61 -32.36
N ILE A 40 -9.85 -18.45 -31.36
CA ILE A 40 -10.63 -19.67 -31.51
C ILE A 40 -12.12 -19.32 -31.34
N PRO A 41 -12.98 -19.59 -32.34
CA PRO A 41 -14.41 -19.34 -32.19
C PRO A 41 -15.00 -20.10 -30.99
N LYS A 42 -15.91 -19.46 -30.25
CA LYS A 42 -16.50 -20.03 -29.02
C LYS A 42 -17.05 -21.45 -29.20
N LYS A 43 -17.64 -21.74 -30.37
CA LYS A 43 -18.16 -23.07 -30.75
C LYS A 43 -17.10 -24.18 -30.66
N PHE A 44 -15.83 -23.86 -30.89
CA PHE A 44 -14.71 -24.81 -30.82
C PHE A 44 -13.92 -24.67 -29.52
N LEU A 45 -13.89 -23.47 -28.92
CA LEU A 45 -13.15 -23.21 -27.69
C LEU A 45 -13.70 -24.01 -26.51
N PHE A 46 -15.02 -23.96 -26.26
CA PHE A 46 -15.60 -24.65 -25.10
C PHE A 46 -15.39 -26.17 -25.12
N PRO A 47 -15.64 -26.90 -26.23
CA PRO A 47 -15.34 -28.33 -26.29
C PRO A 47 -13.86 -28.65 -26.06
N LYS A 48 -12.95 -27.79 -26.53
CA LYS A 48 -11.50 -27.96 -26.29
C LYS A 48 -11.15 -27.79 -24.81
N LEU A 49 -11.69 -26.76 -24.15
CA LEU A 49 -11.49 -26.50 -22.72
C LEU A 49 -12.06 -27.64 -21.86
N GLU A 50 -13.25 -28.16 -22.20
CA GLU A 50 -13.84 -29.30 -21.51
C GLU A 50 -13.00 -30.57 -21.65
N ASN A 51 -12.43 -30.80 -22.83
CA ASN A 51 -11.54 -31.93 -23.08
C ASN A 51 -10.19 -31.80 -22.35
N GLU A 52 -9.68 -30.59 -22.15
CA GLU A 52 -8.42 -30.32 -21.41
C GLU A 52 -8.62 -30.30 -19.89
N ALA A 53 -9.83 -30.01 -19.41
CA ALA A 53 -10.16 -29.96 -17.99
C ALA A 53 -9.65 -31.14 -17.13
N PRO A 54 -9.80 -32.42 -17.53
CA PRO A 54 -9.27 -33.54 -16.74
C PRO A 54 -7.74 -33.50 -16.58
N ASP A 55 -7.00 -33.14 -17.64
CA ASP A 55 -5.55 -33.05 -17.61
C ASP A 55 -5.08 -31.88 -16.73
N PHE A 56 -5.75 -30.73 -16.85
CA PHE A 56 -5.50 -29.56 -16.00
C PHE A 56 -5.75 -29.87 -14.52
N LEU A 57 -6.88 -30.53 -14.21
CA LEU A 57 -7.25 -30.89 -12.84
C LEU A 57 -6.26 -31.91 -12.25
N ALA A 58 -5.88 -32.92 -13.02
CA ALA A 58 -4.86 -33.88 -12.61
C ALA A 58 -3.56 -33.15 -12.24
N LYS A 59 -3.11 -32.22 -13.08
CA LYS A 59 -1.90 -31.42 -12.82
C LYS A 59 -2.00 -30.60 -11.53
N ILE A 60 -3.14 -29.98 -11.25
CA ILE A 60 -3.36 -29.23 -9.99
C ILE A 60 -3.31 -30.18 -8.78
N LEU A 61 -3.95 -31.34 -8.87
CA LEU A 61 -4.01 -32.30 -7.76
C LEU A 61 -2.64 -32.92 -7.44
N TYR A 62 -1.78 -33.06 -8.44
CA TYR A 62 -0.40 -33.56 -8.28
C TYR A 62 0.62 -32.45 -8.01
N LEU A 63 0.20 -31.19 -7.90
CA LEU A 63 1.13 -30.09 -7.65
C LEU A 63 1.67 -30.21 -6.22
N GLU A 64 2.99 -30.35 -6.08
CA GLU A 64 3.64 -30.38 -4.78
C GLU A 64 3.59 -28.99 -4.14
N ILE A 65 2.86 -28.91 -3.02
CA ILE A 65 2.74 -27.68 -2.24
C ILE A 65 3.82 -27.69 -1.15
N PRO A 66 4.65 -26.63 -1.04
CA PRO A 66 5.68 -26.57 0.00
C PRO A 66 5.05 -26.59 1.40
N ARG A 67 5.71 -27.26 2.34
CA ARG A 67 5.30 -27.23 3.74
C ARG A 67 5.44 -25.81 4.28
N THR A 68 4.38 -25.28 4.87
CA THR A 68 4.36 -23.96 5.51
C THR A 68 3.74 -24.05 6.89
N ASN A 69 4.19 -23.18 7.79
CA ASN A 69 3.63 -23.04 9.13
C ASN A 69 2.51 -21.98 9.18
N ASP A 70 2.17 -21.37 8.05
CA ASP A 70 1.15 -20.33 7.93
C ASP A 70 0.27 -20.54 6.68
N ARG A 71 -0.67 -19.64 6.41
CA ARG A 71 -1.45 -19.62 5.17
C ARG A 71 -0.51 -19.52 3.97
N LEU A 72 -0.75 -20.34 2.96
CA LEU A 72 -0.08 -20.27 1.65
C LEU A 72 -0.53 -19.01 0.90
N ASN A 73 -0.06 -17.85 1.38
CA ASN A 73 -0.29 -16.60 0.67
C ASN A 73 0.53 -16.64 -0.62
N ILE A 74 -0.15 -16.45 -1.75
CA ILE A 74 0.54 -16.23 -3.01
C ILE A 74 1.36 -14.94 -2.87
N PRO A 75 2.67 -14.98 -3.14
CA PRO A 75 3.50 -13.79 -3.06
C PRO A 75 2.99 -12.74 -4.03
N ILE A 76 3.09 -11.50 -3.60
CA ILE A 76 2.54 -10.39 -4.37
C ILE A 76 3.59 -9.94 -5.34
N LEU A 77 3.21 -9.98 -6.61
CA LEU A 77 4.05 -9.50 -7.68
C LEU A 77 3.80 -8.00 -7.83
N MET A 78 4.88 -7.23 -7.70
CA MET A 78 4.89 -5.82 -8.06
C MET A 78 5.11 -5.72 -9.56
N THR A 79 4.01 -5.57 -10.29
CA THR A 79 4.01 -5.33 -11.74
C THR A 79 3.95 -3.83 -12.02
N SER A 80 4.41 -3.40 -13.20
CA SER A 80 4.35 -1.99 -13.62
C SER A 80 2.92 -1.43 -13.60
N ASP A 81 1.94 -2.24 -14.00
CA ASP A 81 0.53 -1.84 -13.99
C ASP A 81 0.02 -1.64 -12.56
N LYS A 82 0.46 -2.49 -11.62
CA LYS A 82 0.13 -2.34 -10.21
C LYS A 82 0.74 -1.05 -9.64
N GLU A 83 2.01 -0.77 -9.93
CA GLU A 83 2.68 0.45 -9.49
C GLU A 83 2.01 1.70 -10.03
N PHE A 84 1.61 1.67 -11.31
CA PHE A 84 0.86 2.75 -11.93
C PHE A 84 -0.48 2.98 -11.23
N LEU A 85 -1.29 1.93 -11.01
CA LEU A 85 -2.55 2.08 -10.27
C LEU A 85 -2.36 2.56 -8.83
N GLN A 86 -1.30 2.09 -8.15
CA GLN A 86 -0.98 2.58 -6.82
C GLN A 86 -0.65 4.07 -6.83
N SER A 87 0.05 4.54 -7.86
CA SER A 87 0.34 5.98 -8.04
C SER A 87 -0.93 6.79 -8.28
N GLN A 88 -1.87 6.29 -9.07
CA GLN A 88 -3.13 6.99 -9.34
C GLN A 88 -4.09 7.03 -8.14
N ASN A 89 -3.94 6.08 -7.21
CA ASN A 89 -4.73 6.04 -5.98
C ASN A 89 -4.03 6.71 -4.79
N LYS A 90 -2.92 7.43 -5.00
CA LYS A 90 -2.29 8.21 -3.93
C LYS A 90 -3.18 9.39 -3.56
N SER A 91 -3.30 9.61 -2.26
CA SER A 91 -3.85 10.86 -1.75
C SER A 91 -2.85 12.02 -1.94
N PRO A 92 -3.31 13.28 -2.05
CA PRO A 92 -2.42 14.44 -2.07
C PRO A 92 -1.48 14.50 -0.85
N VAL A 93 -1.90 13.93 0.29
CA VAL A 93 -1.03 13.79 1.47
C VAL A 93 0.11 12.81 1.19
N GLU A 94 -0.17 11.65 0.62
CA GLU A 94 0.88 10.69 0.28
C GLU A 94 1.86 11.25 -0.75
N GLU A 95 1.38 11.97 -1.76
CA GLU A 95 2.23 12.66 -2.75
C GLU A 95 3.14 13.71 -2.09
N PHE A 96 2.57 14.60 -1.27
CA PHE A 96 3.34 15.56 -0.50
C PHE A 96 4.43 14.90 0.36
N PHE A 97 4.09 13.78 0.99
CA PHE A 97 5.02 13.03 1.84
C PHE A 97 6.10 12.28 1.06
N ASP A 98 5.89 11.97 -0.21
CA ASP A 98 6.91 11.37 -1.06
C ASP A 98 7.81 12.45 -1.69
N ASP A 99 7.28 13.64 -1.98
CA ASP A 99 8.01 14.74 -2.62
C ASP A 99 8.86 15.59 -1.66
N ILE A 100 8.29 15.95 -0.50
CA ILE A 100 8.89 16.95 0.39
C ILE A 100 9.44 16.33 1.68
N VAL A 101 8.89 15.19 2.09
CA VAL A 101 9.12 14.65 3.43
C VAL A 101 10.08 13.46 3.40
N PHE A 102 11.11 13.53 4.23
CA PHE A 102 12.05 12.45 4.44
C PHE A 102 11.71 11.67 5.71
N TYR A 103 11.79 10.34 5.62
CA TYR A 103 11.65 9.47 6.78
C TYR A 103 12.95 9.47 7.61
N VAL A 104 12.91 10.10 8.78
CA VAL A 104 14.07 10.25 9.68
C VAL A 104 13.71 9.74 11.07
N PRO A 105 14.14 8.53 11.46
CA PRO A 105 13.82 7.95 12.77
C PRO A 105 14.24 8.87 13.93
N GLY A 106 13.34 9.03 14.90
CA GLY A 106 13.60 9.83 16.11
C GLY A 106 13.32 11.33 15.97
N GLU A 107 13.15 11.84 14.74
CA GLU A 107 12.75 13.24 14.51
C GLU A 107 11.22 13.38 14.58
N MET A 108 10.75 14.52 15.07
CA MET A 108 9.32 14.83 15.14
C MET A 108 9.07 16.29 14.77
N LYS A 109 8.01 16.54 14.01
CA LYS A 109 7.56 17.89 13.64
C LYS A 109 6.14 18.16 14.12
N PRO A 110 5.83 19.37 14.60
CA PRO A 110 4.47 19.76 14.95
C PRO A 110 3.52 19.53 13.77
N VAL A 111 2.32 18.98 14.01
CA VAL A 111 1.32 18.78 12.95
C VAL A 111 0.97 20.11 12.27
N ALA A 112 0.99 21.22 13.01
CA ALA A 112 0.73 22.55 12.46
C ALA A 112 1.76 22.94 11.39
N GLU A 113 3.05 22.76 11.66
CA GLU A 113 4.15 23.08 10.73
C GLU A 113 4.06 22.23 9.45
N VAL A 114 3.80 20.93 9.59
CA VAL A 114 3.66 20.04 8.43
C VAL A 114 2.42 20.36 7.61
N PHE A 115 1.32 20.71 8.27
CA PHE A 115 0.08 21.08 7.58
C PHE A 115 0.21 22.42 6.84
N GLU A 116 0.90 23.40 7.41
CA GLU A 116 1.19 24.67 6.73
C GLU A 116 2.02 24.43 5.47
N ARG A 117 3.07 23.60 5.56
CA ARG A 117 3.89 23.24 4.41
C ARG A 117 3.11 22.44 3.35
N PHE A 118 2.16 21.61 3.77
CA PHE A 118 1.24 20.92 2.87
C PHE A 118 0.32 21.91 2.14
N GLN A 119 -0.24 22.90 2.83
CA GLN A 119 -1.07 23.93 2.19
C GLN A 119 -0.29 24.80 1.19
N GLU A 120 1.00 25.04 1.45
CA GLU A 120 1.88 25.77 0.51
C GLU A 120 2.24 24.95 -0.74
N TRP A 121 2.26 23.61 -0.64
CA TRP A 121 2.55 22.71 -1.75
C TRP A 121 1.31 22.41 -2.60
N LEU A 122 0.13 22.39 -1.97
CA LEU A 122 -1.13 22.06 -2.63
C LEU A 122 -1.57 23.13 -3.63
N ASP A 123 -2.31 22.73 -4.67
CA ASP A 123 -2.92 23.67 -5.60
C ASP A 123 -3.88 24.62 -4.85
N PRO A 124 -3.83 25.95 -5.11
CA PRO A 124 -4.69 26.93 -4.45
C PRO A 124 -6.19 26.61 -4.49
N SER A 125 -6.65 25.90 -5.53
CA SER A 125 -8.05 25.48 -5.68
C SER A 125 -8.49 24.43 -4.66
N GLU A 126 -7.58 23.60 -4.17
CA GLU A 126 -7.89 22.47 -3.27
C GLU A 126 -7.71 22.83 -1.78
N ILE A 127 -7.02 23.94 -1.46
CA ILE A 127 -6.68 24.32 -0.07
C ILE A 127 -7.90 24.31 0.86
N HIS A 128 -9.07 24.73 0.36
CA HIS A 128 -10.29 24.83 1.13
C HIS A 128 -10.89 23.46 1.53
N ASP A 129 -10.57 22.40 0.80
CA ASP A 129 -11.09 21.04 1.04
C ASP A 129 -10.31 20.29 2.13
N TRP A 130 -9.23 20.88 2.62
CA TRP A 130 -8.32 20.25 3.59
C TRP A 130 -8.38 20.92 4.96
N SER A 131 -8.72 20.11 5.97
CA SER A 131 -8.59 20.48 7.38
C SER A 131 -7.47 19.69 8.04
N LYS A 132 -6.93 20.22 9.15
CA LYS A 132 -5.94 19.52 10.01
C LYS A 132 -6.43 18.13 10.48
N ILE A 133 -7.75 17.94 10.57
CA ILE A 133 -8.38 16.67 10.93
C ILE A 133 -8.31 15.69 9.76
N LYS A 134 -8.73 16.12 8.56
CA LYS A 134 -8.70 15.30 7.33
C LYS A 134 -7.26 14.91 6.99
N PHE A 135 -6.35 15.87 6.93
CA PHE A 135 -4.91 15.66 6.73
C PHE A 135 -4.36 14.61 7.69
N GLY A 136 -4.66 14.75 8.98
CA GLY A 136 -4.17 13.83 10.00
C GLY A 136 -4.77 12.42 9.98
N LYS A 137 -5.88 12.18 9.25
CA LYS A 137 -6.46 10.85 9.03
C LYS A 137 -5.84 10.16 7.82
N GLU A 138 -5.35 10.93 6.85
CA GLU A 138 -4.75 10.44 5.60
C GLU A 138 -3.22 10.35 5.68
N LEU A 139 -2.64 10.45 6.88
CA LEU A 139 -1.21 10.31 7.07
C LEU A 139 -0.75 8.87 6.74
N PRO A 140 0.35 8.70 5.99
CA PRO A 140 0.92 7.39 5.75
C PRO A 140 1.29 6.68 7.06
N THR A 141 1.07 5.37 7.14
CA THR A 141 1.29 4.57 8.36
C THR A 141 2.74 4.61 8.87
N LYS A 142 3.71 4.88 7.98
CA LYS A 142 5.13 5.08 8.31
C LYS A 142 5.36 6.30 9.23
N PHE A 143 4.44 7.27 9.25
CA PHE A 143 4.52 8.51 10.02
C PHE A 143 3.47 8.56 11.13
N PRO A 144 3.80 8.11 12.35
CA PRO A 144 2.86 8.10 13.45
C PRO A 144 2.47 9.51 13.90
N LYS A 145 1.16 9.76 14.06
CA LYS A 145 0.62 10.98 14.66
C LYS A 145 0.22 10.73 16.11
N GLY A 146 0.69 11.57 17.03
CA GLY A 146 0.32 11.47 18.44
C GLY A 146 0.66 12.70 19.26
N ARG A 147 0.24 12.72 20.53
CA ARG A 147 0.61 13.80 21.45
C ARG A 147 1.98 13.56 22.06
N ARG A 148 2.78 14.61 22.17
CA ARG A 148 4.05 14.56 22.90
C ARG A 148 3.79 14.66 24.41
N LYS A 149 4.50 13.86 25.21
CA LYS A 149 4.31 13.81 26.68
C LYS A 149 4.63 15.14 27.38
N SER A 150 5.59 15.90 26.86
CA SER A 150 6.09 17.12 27.49
C SER A 150 5.12 18.30 27.30
N ASP A 151 4.57 18.47 26.10
CA ASP A 151 3.87 19.72 25.74
C ASP A 151 2.36 19.49 25.46
N GLY A 152 1.92 18.23 25.32
CA GLY A 152 0.54 17.88 24.98
C GLY A 152 0.14 18.18 23.52
N THR A 153 0.95 18.93 22.78
CA THR A 153 0.76 19.26 21.36
C THR A 153 0.84 18.02 20.47
N TRP A 154 0.15 18.07 19.32
CA TRP A 154 0.18 17.03 18.31
C TRP A 154 1.42 17.14 17.42
N TYR A 155 2.12 16.02 17.27
CA TYR A 155 3.29 15.89 16.41
C TYR A 155 3.11 14.71 15.45
N ILE A 156 3.90 14.74 14.37
CA ILE A 156 4.13 13.62 13.47
C ILE A 156 5.54 13.13 13.74
N GLY A 157 5.70 11.82 13.94
CA GLY A 157 6.98 11.18 14.20
C GLY A 157 7.66 10.66 12.94
N ASN A 158 8.97 10.48 13.06
CA ASN A 158 9.90 10.01 12.02
C ASN A 158 9.92 10.88 10.76
N VAL A 159 9.81 12.19 10.92
CA VAL A 159 9.51 13.13 9.83
C VAL A 159 10.52 14.27 9.81
N SER A 160 11.03 14.61 8.62
CA SER A 160 11.89 15.76 8.38
C SER A 160 11.63 16.36 6.99
N PHE A 161 11.90 17.65 6.80
CA PHE A 161 11.87 18.28 5.47
C PHE A 161 13.23 18.26 4.79
N GLU A 162 14.26 17.81 5.50
CA GLU A 162 15.63 17.72 5.00
C GLU A 162 16.10 16.27 5.14
N LYS A 163 16.88 15.82 4.15
CA LYS A 163 17.48 14.49 4.22
C LYS A 163 18.54 14.47 5.33
N LYS A 164 18.24 13.76 6.42
CA LYS A 164 19.11 13.61 7.60
C LYS A 164 19.27 12.16 7.99
N GLU A 165 20.33 11.86 8.73
CA GLU A 165 20.50 10.56 9.39
C GLU A 165 19.57 10.45 10.60
N ALA A 166 19.35 9.21 11.06
CA ALA A 166 18.50 8.93 12.20
C ALA A 166 19.00 9.66 13.45
N VAL A 167 18.13 10.49 14.04
CA VAL A 167 18.42 11.25 15.26
C VAL A 167 18.29 10.35 16.50
N GLY A 168 17.51 9.27 16.39
CA GLY A 168 17.33 8.34 17.49
C GLY A 168 16.40 7.17 17.15
N PRO A 169 15.91 6.44 18.17
CA PRO A 169 15.02 5.31 17.97
C PRO A 169 13.71 5.72 17.28
N LYS A 170 13.19 4.81 16.46
CA LYS A 170 11.95 5.00 15.70
C LYS A 170 10.81 5.40 16.63
N ILE A 171 10.13 6.50 16.34
CA ILE A 171 8.97 6.93 17.09
C ILE A 171 7.79 6.04 16.70
N ILE A 172 7.00 5.61 17.69
CA ILE A 172 5.76 4.84 17.55
C ILE A 172 4.67 5.46 18.43
N VAL A 173 3.40 5.22 18.10
CA VAL A 173 2.28 5.60 18.97
C VAL A 173 2.01 4.50 19.99
N ARG A 174 2.05 4.83 21.28
CA ARG A 174 1.55 3.98 22.37
C ARG A 174 0.54 4.77 23.21
N ALA A 175 -0.67 4.24 23.35
CA ALA A 175 -1.78 4.87 24.07
C ALA A 175 -2.04 6.34 23.66
N GLY A 176 -2.03 6.61 22.34
CA GLY A 176 -2.26 7.95 21.78
C GLY A 176 -1.10 8.96 21.96
N ARG A 177 0.04 8.50 22.47
CA ARG A 177 1.24 9.34 22.69
C ARG A 177 2.40 8.84 21.85
N LEU A 178 3.23 9.78 21.39
CA LEU A 178 4.47 9.46 20.70
C LEU A 178 5.52 9.04 21.72
N CYS A 179 6.05 7.84 21.53
CA CYS A 179 7.10 7.25 22.35
C CYS A 179 8.19 6.69 21.42
N PRO A 180 9.47 6.79 21.78
CA PRO A 180 10.51 6.07 21.05
C PRO A 180 10.30 4.56 21.19
N SER A 181 10.58 3.80 20.14
CA SER A 181 10.61 2.35 20.18
C SER A 181 11.70 1.94 21.16
N THR A 182 11.32 1.15 22.16
CA THR A 182 12.26 0.65 23.18
C THR A 182 13.20 -0.43 22.65
N GLU A 183 13.13 -0.76 21.36
CA GLU A 183 14.10 -1.59 20.66
C GLU A 183 15.30 -0.71 20.29
N ARG A 184 16.44 -0.96 20.94
CA ARG A 184 17.74 -0.62 20.36
C ARG A 184 17.81 -1.35 19.01
N PRO A 185 18.37 -0.75 17.94
CA PRO A 185 18.82 -1.58 16.83
C PRO A 185 19.83 -2.56 17.43
N GLU A 186 19.46 -3.84 17.50
CA GLU A 186 20.42 -4.89 17.71
C GLU A 186 21.41 -4.79 16.56
N ASN A 187 22.70 -4.68 16.90
CA ASN A 187 23.77 -4.90 15.96
C ASN A 187 23.60 -6.33 15.41
N GLU A 188 23.24 -6.45 14.13
CA GLU A 188 23.81 -7.33 13.09
C GLU A 188 22.90 -7.42 11.86
#